data_AF-A0A2G4GT01-F1
#
_entry.id   AF-A0A2G4GT01-F1
#
_cell.length_a   1.000
_cell.length_b   1.000
_cell.length_c   1.000
_cell.angle_alpha   90.00
_cell.angle_beta   90.00
_cell.angle_gamma   90.00
#
_symmetry.space_group_name_H-M   'P 1'
#
loop_
_entity.id
_entity.type
_entity.pdbx_description
1 polymer ?
#
loop_
_entity_poly.entity_id
_entity_poly.type
_entity_poly.pdbx_seq_one_letter_code
_entity_poly.pdbx_strand_id
1 'polypeptide(L)'
;MKNKNKNKKINHFNFLAVAAVTLFSAITFSACNNKEDEGELITTVKLSLSVAGGTPMVYTWQDLDGAGGNAPVLPDTIKLGQITPGGNAYVGTLEFWNEQNGNKEDITLEVKNEAQDHFVCYEISSLTLPPAGLSISATDKDKNNLPIGLSTEWKPMGKDFGVVVVRLKHQPGTKNGTCAVGDTDVEVTFPYKVL
;
A
#
# COMPACT_ATOMS: atom_id res chain seq x y z
N MET A 1 -61.18 -77.63 34.42
CA MET A 1 -59.80 -78.12 34.20
C MET A 1 -59.29 -77.56 32.87
N LYS A 2 -58.18 -76.79 32.90
CA LYS A 2 -57.26 -76.38 31.78
C LYS A 2 -57.91 -75.85 30.47
N ASN A 3 -57.97 -74.54 30.23
CA ASN A 3 -56.91 -73.64 29.71
C ASN A 3 -56.40 -74.01 28.30
N LYS A 4 -56.67 -73.19 27.26
CA LYS A 4 -55.63 -72.41 26.54
C LYS A 4 -56.15 -71.57 25.35
N ASN A 5 -55.68 -70.32 25.39
CA ASN A 5 -55.18 -69.44 24.32
C ASN A 5 -56.09 -68.94 23.18
N LYS A 6 -56.46 -67.66 23.36
CA LYS A 6 -56.76 -66.65 22.33
C LYS A 6 -55.51 -66.37 21.47
N ASN A 7 -55.70 -66.16 20.17
CA ASN A 7 -54.74 -65.45 19.31
C ASN A 7 -55.40 -64.21 18.71
N LYS A 8 -54.71 -63.09 18.89
CA LYS A 8 -55.09 -61.71 18.61
C LYS A 8 -54.28 -61.23 17.41
N LYS A 9 -54.91 -60.59 16.42
CA LYS A 9 -54.22 -59.64 15.53
C LYS A 9 -55.17 -58.46 15.28
N ILE A 10 -54.88 -57.35 15.95
CA ILE A 10 -55.52 -56.04 15.76
C ILE A 10 -54.43 -55.14 15.21
N ASN A 11 -54.71 -54.54 14.06
CA ASN A 11 -53.78 -53.68 13.32
C ASN A 11 -53.58 -52.35 14.06
N HIS A 12 -52.32 -51.91 14.14
CA HIS A 12 -51.89 -50.70 14.84
C HIS A 12 -52.36 -49.43 14.11
N PHE A 13 -53.07 -48.59 14.84
CA PHE A 13 -53.28 -47.17 14.60
C PHE A 13 -51.96 -46.42 14.83
N ASN A 14 -51.51 -45.58 13.89
CA ASN A 14 -50.51 -44.56 14.17
C ASN A 14 -51.04 -43.18 13.75
N PHE A 15 -51.38 -42.39 14.77
CA PHE A 15 -51.51 -40.94 14.73
C PHE A 15 -50.11 -40.34 14.63
N LEU A 16 -49.86 -39.46 13.66
CA LEU A 16 -48.73 -38.52 13.74
C LEU A 16 -49.20 -37.12 13.35
N ALA A 17 -49.26 -36.26 14.36
CA ALA A 17 -49.28 -34.82 14.22
C ALA A 17 -47.83 -34.33 14.06
N VAL A 18 -47.56 -33.43 13.12
CA VAL A 18 -46.31 -32.67 13.09
C VAL A 18 -46.66 -31.19 12.88
N ALA A 19 -46.31 -30.41 13.90
CA ALA A 19 -46.48 -28.97 13.98
C ALA A 19 -45.42 -28.25 13.15
N ALA A 20 -45.81 -27.09 12.62
CA ALA A 20 -44.96 -26.15 11.90
C ALA A 20 -43.96 -25.45 12.84
N VAL A 21 -42.73 -25.26 12.38
CA VAL A 21 -41.78 -24.28 12.94
C VAL A 21 -41.17 -23.51 11.76
N THR A 22 -41.65 -22.29 11.53
CA THR A 22 -41.08 -21.32 10.62
C THR A 22 -39.89 -20.64 11.29
N LEU A 23 -38.67 -20.91 10.81
CA LEU A 23 -37.46 -20.26 11.28
C LEU A 23 -37.26 -18.94 10.53
N PHE A 24 -37.62 -17.83 11.18
CA PHE A 24 -37.32 -16.48 10.72
C PHE A 24 -35.82 -16.22 10.99
N SER A 25 -34.99 -16.36 9.97
CA SER A 25 -33.56 -16.03 10.07
C SER A 25 -33.39 -14.51 10.05
N ALA A 26 -33.22 -13.91 11.22
CA ALA A 26 -32.80 -12.53 11.34
C ALA A 26 -31.35 -12.42 10.83
N ILE A 27 -31.17 -11.88 9.63
CA ILE A 27 -29.85 -11.50 9.11
C ILE A 27 -29.47 -10.22 9.83
N THR A 28 -28.77 -10.35 10.95
CA THR A 28 -28.10 -9.22 11.59
C THR A 28 -26.88 -8.86 10.74
N PHE A 29 -26.93 -7.75 10.02
CA PHE A 29 -25.73 -7.10 9.51
C PHE A 29 -24.93 -6.59 10.71
N SER A 30 -24.03 -7.42 11.22
CA SER A 30 -22.92 -6.92 12.03
C SER A 30 -22.05 -6.07 11.10
N ALA A 31 -22.10 -4.75 11.26
CA ALA A 31 -21.04 -3.88 10.78
C ALA A 31 -19.75 -4.36 11.47
N CYS A 32 -18.91 -5.06 10.71
CA CYS A 32 -17.64 -5.58 11.20
C CYS A 32 -16.74 -4.39 11.51
N ASN A 33 -16.39 -4.21 12.78
CA ASN A 33 -15.44 -3.20 13.24
C ASN A 33 -14.15 -3.90 13.67
N ASN A 34 -13.63 -4.75 12.78
CA ASN A 34 -12.32 -5.37 12.94
C ASN A 34 -11.33 -4.45 12.23
N LYS A 35 -10.44 -3.81 12.99
CA LYS A 35 -9.25 -3.19 12.41
C LYS A 35 -8.33 -4.32 11.98
N GLU A 36 -8.57 -4.86 10.79
CA GLU A 36 -7.52 -5.60 10.10
C GLU A 36 -6.48 -4.57 9.63
N ASP A 37 -5.20 -4.91 9.71
CA ASP A 37 -4.08 -4.16 9.13
C ASP A 37 -4.23 -4.22 7.60
N GLU A 38 -5.19 -3.47 7.07
CA GLU A 38 -5.47 -3.45 5.64
C GLU A 38 -4.47 -2.50 4.97
N GLY A 39 -3.75 -3.00 3.96
CA GLY A 39 -2.81 -2.19 3.19
C GLY A 39 -3.50 -1.03 2.47
N GLU A 40 -2.69 -0.04 2.11
CA GLU A 40 -3.19 1.22 1.55
C GLU A 40 -3.59 1.08 0.07
N LEU A 41 -4.82 1.48 -0.28
CA LEU A 41 -5.24 1.52 -1.68
C LEU A 41 -4.71 2.77 -2.37
N ILE A 42 -3.61 2.64 -3.11
CA ILE A 42 -2.95 3.76 -3.80
C ILE A 42 -3.08 3.61 -5.31
N THR A 43 -3.64 4.64 -5.94
CA THR A 43 -3.81 4.70 -7.40
C THR A 43 -3.03 5.83 -8.04
N THR A 44 -2.47 6.76 -7.27
CA THR A 44 -1.63 7.83 -7.79
C THR A 44 -0.46 8.11 -6.85
N VAL A 45 0.74 8.20 -7.43
CA VAL A 45 1.98 8.55 -6.73
C VAL A 45 2.58 9.79 -7.39
N LYS A 46 2.84 10.82 -6.60
CA LYS A 46 3.48 12.06 -7.07
C LYS A 46 4.80 12.28 -6.38
N LEU A 47 5.87 12.30 -7.16
CA LEU A 47 7.19 12.71 -6.70
C LEU A 47 7.46 14.13 -7.17
N SER A 48 7.64 15.06 -6.23
CA SER A 48 8.05 16.43 -6.53
C SER A 48 9.50 16.63 -6.13
N LEU A 49 10.33 17.17 -7.03
CA LEU A 49 11.73 17.50 -6.76
C LEU A 49 11.98 19.00 -7.02
N SER A 50 12.66 19.67 -6.09
CA SER A 50 13.04 21.07 -6.26
C SER A 50 14.41 21.34 -5.65
N VAL A 51 15.15 22.29 -6.22
CA VAL A 51 16.28 22.90 -5.50
C VAL A 51 15.73 23.98 -4.56
N ALA A 52 16.44 24.31 -3.48
CA ALA A 52 16.03 25.36 -2.56
C ALA A 52 15.69 26.67 -3.30
N GLY A 53 14.46 27.15 -3.15
CA GLY A 53 13.96 28.36 -3.81
C GLY A 53 13.55 28.20 -5.29
N GLY A 54 13.64 26.99 -5.85
CA GLY A 54 13.22 26.68 -7.22
C GLY A 54 11.78 26.19 -7.33
N THR A 55 11.21 26.22 -8.54
CA THR A 55 9.91 25.60 -8.85
C THR A 55 10.03 24.08 -8.82
N PRO A 56 9.11 23.37 -8.12
CA PRO A 56 9.09 21.92 -8.13
C PRO A 56 8.81 21.32 -9.52
N MET A 57 9.58 20.30 -9.88
CA MET A 57 9.30 19.41 -10.99
C MET A 57 8.49 18.23 -10.44
N VAL A 58 7.33 17.95 -11.03
CA VAL A 58 6.41 16.91 -10.56
C VAL A 58 6.40 15.75 -11.54
N TYR A 59 6.57 14.53 -11.02
CA TYR A 59 6.53 13.28 -11.77
C TYR A 59 5.40 12.44 -11.20
N THR A 60 4.49 11.96 -12.05
CA THR A 60 3.26 11.29 -11.61
C THR A 60 3.15 9.92 -12.24
N TRP A 61 2.95 8.91 -11.41
CA TRP A 61 2.46 7.60 -11.81
C TRP A 61 0.98 7.51 -11.42
N GLN A 62 0.17 6.87 -12.26
CA GLN A 62 -1.26 6.76 -12.02
C GLN A 62 -1.86 5.47 -12.61
N ASP A 63 -2.64 4.77 -11.80
CA ASP A 63 -3.41 3.57 -12.13
C ASP A 63 -4.82 3.68 -11.51
N LEU A 64 -5.76 4.32 -12.21
CA LEU A 64 -7.06 4.69 -11.64
C LEU A 64 -8.04 3.51 -11.52
N ASP A 65 -7.86 2.46 -12.30
CA ASP A 65 -8.68 1.24 -12.23
C ASP A 65 -7.97 0.07 -11.53
N GLY A 66 -6.69 0.25 -11.19
CA GLY A 66 -5.92 -0.67 -10.38
C GLY A 66 -5.49 -1.93 -11.12
N ALA A 67 -4.88 -2.84 -10.39
CA ALA A 67 -4.30 -4.05 -10.96
C ALA A 67 -5.34 -4.88 -11.76
N GLY A 68 -4.99 -5.22 -13.00
CA GLY A 68 -5.85 -5.99 -13.92
C GLY A 68 -6.77 -5.13 -14.79
N GLY A 69 -6.78 -3.81 -14.58
CA GLY A 69 -7.42 -2.82 -15.44
C GLY A 69 -6.57 -2.41 -16.65
N ASN A 70 -6.63 -1.13 -17.00
CA ASN A 70 -5.79 -0.55 -18.03
C ASN A 70 -4.33 -0.49 -17.57
N ALA A 71 -3.41 -0.31 -18.53
CA ALA A 71 -2.02 -0.05 -18.17
C ALA A 71 -1.91 1.31 -17.45
N PRO A 72 -1.05 1.42 -16.43
CA PRO A 72 -0.86 2.68 -15.71
C PRO A 72 -0.25 3.75 -16.61
N VAL A 73 -0.55 5.01 -16.31
CA VAL A 73 0.21 6.15 -16.81
C VAL A 73 1.55 6.17 -16.07
N LEU A 74 2.63 6.01 -16.84
CA LEU A 74 3.99 5.98 -16.30
C LEU A 74 4.54 7.41 -16.10
N PRO A 75 5.41 7.62 -15.09
CA PRO A 75 6.02 8.91 -14.85
C PRO A 75 7.04 9.29 -15.93
N ASP A 76 7.18 10.60 -16.16
CA ASP A 76 8.23 11.16 -17.00
C ASP A 76 9.64 10.87 -16.46
N THR A 77 10.65 10.99 -17.33
CA THR A 77 12.06 10.86 -16.91
C THR A 77 12.51 12.04 -16.07
N ILE A 78 12.96 11.75 -14.85
CA ILE A 78 13.60 12.70 -13.95
C ILE A 78 14.91 13.18 -14.55
N LYS A 79 15.06 14.50 -14.68
CA LYS A 79 16.29 15.13 -15.18
C LYS A 79 16.92 15.96 -14.08
N LEU A 80 18.08 15.54 -13.60
CA LEU A 80 18.82 16.21 -12.53
C LEU A 80 20.09 16.83 -13.08
N GLY A 81 20.41 18.05 -12.65
CA GLY A 81 21.73 18.62 -12.88
C GLY A 81 22.72 18.10 -11.83
N GLN A 82 23.94 17.78 -12.24
CA GLN A 82 25.00 17.42 -11.30
C GLN A 82 25.23 18.53 -10.27
N ILE A 83 25.38 18.15 -9.01
CA ILE A 83 25.74 19.04 -7.92
C ILE A 83 27.26 19.09 -7.79
N THR A 84 27.83 20.30 -7.79
CA THR A 84 29.24 20.52 -7.44
C THR A 84 29.45 20.34 -5.94
N PRO A 85 30.66 20.02 -5.46
CA PRO A 85 30.95 20.02 -4.02
C PRO A 85 30.47 21.33 -3.35
N GLY A 86 29.61 21.22 -2.34
CA GLY A 86 28.99 22.36 -1.65
C GLY A 86 27.72 22.94 -2.29
N GLY A 87 27.25 22.38 -3.42
CA GLY A 87 25.97 22.77 -4.01
C GLY A 87 24.77 22.15 -3.29
N ASN A 88 23.59 22.72 -3.52
CA ASN A 88 22.36 22.33 -2.85
C ASN A 88 21.78 21.03 -3.42
N ALA A 89 21.40 20.11 -2.54
CA ALA A 89 20.62 18.93 -2.89
C ALA A 89 19.25 19.32 -3.46
N TYR A 90 18.67 18.43 -4.27
CA TYR A 90 17.25 18.50 -4.56
C TYR A 90 16.48 17.99 -3.34
N VAL A 91 15.48 18.75 -2.90
CA VAL A 91 14.50 18.31 -1.91
C VAL A 91 13.40 17.57 -2.65
N GLY A 92 13.09 16.36 -2.18
CA GLY A 92 12.01 15.54 -2.70
C GLY A 92 10.85 15.42 -1.72
N THR A 93 9.64 15.47 -2.25
CA THR A 93 8.41 15.15 -1.50
C THR A 93 7.61 14.11 -2.27
N LEU A 94 7.13 13.09 -1.57
CA LEU A 94 6.30 12.03 -2.11
C LEU A 94 4.87 12.15 -1.56
N GLU A 95 3.90 12.09 -2.45
CA GLU A 95 2.48 12.10 -2.10
C GLU A 95 1.79 10.87 -2.68
N PHE A 96 0.87 10.30 -1.90
CA PHE A 96 0.07 9.13 -2.24
C PHE A 96 -1.40 9.50 -2.24
N TRP A 97 -2.13 9.03 -3.25
CA TRP A 97 -3.55 9.33 -3.40
C TRP A 97 -4.33 8.09 -3.83
N ASN A 98 -5.57 8.02 -3.37
CA ASN A 98 -6.58 7.14 -3.91
C ASN A 98 -7.59 7.97 -4.74
N GLU A 99 -7.49 7.89 -6.05
CA GLU A 99 -8.36 8.53 -7.02
C GLU A 99 -9.20 7.46 -7.75
N GLN A 100 -10.38 7.12 -7.23
CA GLN A 100 -11.28 6.14 -7.86
C GLN A 100 -12.73 6.60 -7.82
N ASN A 101 -13.49 6.27 -8.87
CA ASN A 101 -14.93 6.52 -8.95
C ASN A 101 -15.35 7.98 -8.69
N GLY A 102 -14.47 8.94 -9.00
CA GLY A 102 -14.70 10.37 -8.76
C GLY A 102 -14.41 10.84 -7.33
N ASN A 103 -13.98 9.95 -6.44
CA ASN A 103 -13.44 10.29 -5.12
C ASN A 103 -11.94 10.49 -5.22
N LYS A 104 -11.43 11.39 -4.37
CA LYS A 104 -10.00 11.67 -4.22
C LYS A 104 -9.66 11.76 -2.74
N GLU A 105 -8.90 10.80 -2.26
CA GLU A 105 -8.47 10.70 -0.88
C GLU A 105 -6.94 10.85 -0.79
N ASP A 106 -6.50 11.59 0.22
CA ASP A 106 -5.08 11.85 0.49
C ASP A 106 -4.52 10.78 1.43
N ILE A 107 -3.96 9.74 0.84
CA ILE A 107 -3.32 8.64 1.56
C ILE A 107 -2.01 9.10 2.22
N THR A 108 -1.40 10.19 1.74
CA THR A 108 -0.22 10.79 2.39
C THR A 108 -0.50 11.16 3.85
N LEU A 109 -1.71 11.62 4.14
CA LEU A 109 -2.11 11.99 5.50
C LEU A 109 -2.19 10.76 6.41
N GLU A 110 -2.70 9.65 5.90
CA GLU A 110 -2.78 8.38 6.62
C GLU A 110 -1.38 7.83 6.91
N VAL A 111 -0.52 7.72 5.90
CA VAL A 111 0.89 7.34 6.03
C VAL A 111 1.62 8.20 7.08
N LYS A 112 1.30 9.49 7.16
CA LYS A 112 1.88 10.40 8.15
C LYS A 112 1.32 10.19 9.55
N ASN A 113 0.02 9.91 9.69
CA ASN A 113 -0.60 9.62 10.98
C ASN A 113 -0.12 8.27 11.53
N GLU A 114 0.12 7.31 10.65
CA GLU A 114 0.60 5.96 10.93
C GLU A 114 2.09 5.79 10.62
N ALA A 115 2.87 6.86 10.84
CA ALA A 115 4.28 6.93 10.47
C ALA A 115 5.15 5.85 11.14
N GLN A 116 4.70 5.23 12.23
CA GLN A 116 5.44 4.13 12.88
C GLN A 116 5.33 2.80 12.16
N ASP A 117 4.33 2.68 11.30
CA ASP A 117 4.02 1.45 10.59
C ASP A 117 4.45 1.58 9.13
N HIS A 118 4.52 2.81 8.59
CA HIS A 118 4.93 3.04 7.20
C HIS A 118 6.42 3.37 7.01
N PHE A 119 7.00 2.85 5.93
CA PHE A 119 8.37 3.16 5.47
C PHE A 119 8.45 3.23 3.94
N VAL A 120 9.05 4.30 3.39
CA VAL A 120 9.27 4.45 1.94
C VAL A 120 10.70 4.09 1.56
N CYS A 121 10.81 3.18 0.61
CA CYS A 121 12.05 2.70 0.02
C CYS A 121 12.40 3.44 -1.26
N TYR A 122 13.68 3.74 -1.45
CA TYR A 122 14.23 4.29 -2.69
C TYR A 122 15.41 3.44 -3.14
N GLU A 123 15.18 2.54 -4.10
CA GLU A 123 16.20 1.66 -4.66
C GLU A 123 16.68 2.20 -6.00
N ILE A 124 17.98 2.49 -6.12
CA ILE A 124 18.58 2.96 -7.37
C ILE A 124 19.11 1.77 -8.14
N SER A 125 18.62 1.56 -9.35
CA SER A 125 19.16 0.60 -10.31
C SER A 125 19.73 1.34 -11.51
N SER A 126 21.04 1.27 -11.69
CA SER A 126 21.76 1.89 -12.80
C SER A 126 22.80 0.95 -13.38
N LEU A 127 23.41 1.33 -14.50
CA LEU A 127 24.45 0.52 -15.14
C LEU A 127 25.80 0.55 -14.39
N THR A 128 25.93 1.41 -13.38
CA THR A 128 27.13 1.45 -12.52
C THR A 128 26.84 0.71 -11.22
N LEU A 129 27.73 -0.23 -10.84
CA LEU A 129 27.59 -1.02 -9.61
C LEU A 129 28.84 -0.85 -8.71
N PRO A 130 28.70 -0.31 -7.48
CA PRO A 130 27.47 0.27 -6.93
C PRO A 130 27.06 1.57 -7.66
N PRO A 131 25.77 1.96 -7.63
CA PRO A 131 25.34 3.25 -8.16
C PRO A 131 26.12 4.38 -7.49
N ALA A 132 26.80 5.19 -8.29
CA ALA A 132 27.68 6.26 -7.78
C ALA A 132 27.24 7.66 -8.24
N GLY A 133 26.32 7.77 -9.19
CA GLY A 133 25.92 9.06 -9.76
C GLY A 133 24.76 9.74 -9.06
N LEU A 134 24.00 9.03 -8.23
CA LEU A 134 22.87 9.56 -7.48
C LEU A 134 22.82 8.93 -6.08
N SER A 135 22.63 9.75 -5.06
CA SER A 135 22.25 9.28 -3.72
C SER A 135 20.94 9.90 -3.28
N ILE A 136 20.09 9.12 -2.61
CA ILE A 136 18.80 9.54 -2.07
C ILE A 136 18.77 9.20 -0.58
N SER A 137 18.30 10.13 0.26
CA SER A 137 18.15 9.90 1.70
C SER A 137 16.88 10.53 2.24
N ALA A 138 16.12 9.79 3.05
CA ALA A 138 14.99 10.33 3.80
C ALA A 138 15.43 11.40 4.81
N THR A 139 14.64 12.45 4.97
CA THR A 139 14.90 13.57 5.90
C THR A 139 13.86 13.69 6.99
N ASP A 140 12.73 12.99 6.87
CA ASP A 140 11.68 12.88 7.86
C ASP A 140 11.78 11.59 8.68
N LYS A 141 11.31 11.66 9.92
CA LYS A 141 11.37 10.56 10.88
C LYS A 141 10.10 10.47 11.69
N ASP A 142 9.78 9.27 12.14
CA ASP A 142 8.72 9.01 13.10
C ASP A 142 9.17 9.29 14.56
N LYS A 143 8.27 9.07 15.52
CA LYS A 143 8.56 9.27 16.95
C LYS A 143 9.57 8.28 17.54
N ASN A 144 9.87 7.20 16.83
CA ASN A 144 10.91 6.23 17.17
C ASN A 144 12.26 6.57 16.50
N ASN A 145 12.36 7.71 15.82
CA ASN A 145 13.54 8.17 15.09
C ASN A 145 13.92 7.26 13.91
N LEU A 146 12.97 6.46 13.40
CA LEU A 146 13.11 5.71 12.16
C LEU A 146 12.64 6.57 10.98
N PRO A 147 13.26 6.44 9.80
CA PRO A 147 12.86 7.19 8.61
C PRO A 147 11.42 6.87 8.20
N ILE A 148 10.73 7.86 7.63
CA ILE A 148 9.43 7.64 6.96
C ILE A 148 9.67 7.62 5.45
N GLY A 149 10.34 8.64 4.91
CA GLY A 149 10.70 8.73 3.50
C GLY A 149 9.67 9.47 2.62
N LEU A 150 8.72 10.21 3.21
CA LEU A 150 7.88 11.15 2.45
C LEU A 150 8.68 12.39 2.04
N SER A 151 9.67 12.77 2.84
CA SER A 151 10.62 13.85 2.53
C SER A 151 12.03 13.29 2.30
N THR A 152 12.70 13.74 1.25
CA THR A 152 14.02 13.23 0.85
C THR A 152 14.98 14.33 0.40
N GLU A 153 16.27 14.03 0.44
CA GLU A 153 17.34 14.74 -0.26
C GLU A 153 17.89 13.87 -1.38
N TRP A 154 18.05 14.45 -2.58
CA TRP A 154 18.61 13.80 -3.76
C TRP A 154 19.88 14.53 -4.18
N LYS A 155 21.00 13.79 -4.24
CA LYS A 155 22.33 14.33 -4.58
C LYS A 155 22.87 13.64 -5.84
N PRO A 156 22.63 14.22 -7.03
CA PRO A 156 23.31 13.82 -8.26
C PRO A 156 24.80 14.21 -8.22
N MET A 157 25.69 13.23 -8.11
CA MET A 157 27.14 13.43 -7.94
C MET A 157 27.93 13.25 -9.24
N GLY A 158 27.35 12.60 -10.25
CA GLY A 158 27.98 12.38 -11.54
C GLY A 158 26.99 11.85 -12.58
N LYS A 159 27.38 11.90 -13.85
CA LYS A 159 26.55 11.40 -14.96
C LYS A 159 26.18 9.95 -14.72
N ASP A 160 24.87 9.69 -14.73
CA ASP A 160 24.30 8.38 -14.49
C ASP A 160 22.87 8.34 -15.03
N PHE A 161 22.39 7.14 -15.34
CA PHE A 161 21.03 6.93 -15.81
C PHE A 161 20.57 5.54 -15.42
N GLY A 162 19.27 5.43 -15.16
CA GLY A 162 18.68 4.21 -14.66
C GLY A 162 17.27 4.46 -14.17
N VAL A 163 16.88 3.72 -13.13
CA VAL A 163 15.60 3.87 -12.48
C VAL A 163 15.74 3.99 -10.97
N VAL A 164 14.82 4.73 -10.36
CA VAL A 164 14.58 4.71 -8.93
C VAL A 164 13.27 3.95 -8.70
N VAL A 165 13.35 2.80 -8.05
CA VAL A 165 12.19 2.03 -7.63
C VAL A 165 11.77 2.51 -6.25
N VAL A 166 10.58 3.10 -6.19
CA VAL A 166 9.98 3.64 -4.98
C VAL A 166 8.92 2.66 -4.48
N ARG A 167 8.97 2.28 -3.20
CA ARG A 167 7.97 1.41 -2.57
C ARG A 167 7.48 2.00 -1.27
N LEU A 168 6.16 2.03 -1.07
CA LEU A 168 5.60 2.19 0.27
C LEU A 168 5.49 0.81 0.91
N LYS A 169 6.07 0.67 2.10
CA LYS A 169 6.01 -0.55 2.91
C LYS A 169 5.11 -0.31 4.12
N HIS A 170 4.15 -1.20 4.31
CA HIS A 170 3.33 -1.29 5.52
C HIS A 170 3.95 -2.33 6.47
N GLN A 171 4.46 -1.87 7.61
CA GLN A 171 5.31 -2.61 8.57
C GLN A 171 4.79 -2.54 10.02
N PRO A 172 3.50 -2.80 10.29
CA PRO A 172 2.90 -2.64 11.61
C PRO A 172 3.61 -3.53 12.63
N GLY A 173 4.08 -2.90 13.72
CA GLY A 173 4.83 -3.57 14.79
C GLY A 173 6.18 -4.19 14.41
N THR A 174 6.61 -4.10 13.13
CA THR A 174 7.85 -4.70 12.62
C THR A 174 8.80 -3.70 11.97
N LYS A 175 8.38 -2.43 11.82
CA LYS A 175 9.18 -1.37 11.22
C LYS A 175 10.57 -1.28 11.84
N ASN A 176 11.58 -1.37 10.99
CA ASN A 176 12.99 -1.34 11.38
C ASN A 176 13.83 -0.39 10.53
N GLY A 177 13.20 0.46 9.71
CA GLY A 177 13.86 1.41 8.81
C GLY A 177 14.51 0.75 7.58
N THR A 178 14.10 -0.48 7.24
CA THR A 178 14.57 -1.21 6.06
C THR A 178 13.42 -1.67 5.18
N CYS A 179 13.72 -1.96 3.92
CA CYS A 179 12.73 -2.45 2.95
C CYS A 179 12.39 -3.94 3.08
N ALA A 180 13.02 -4.65 4.02
CA ALA A 180 13.01 -6.11 4.06
C ALA A 180 11.81 -6.72 4.80
N VAL A 181 11.02 -5.90 5.50
CA VAL A 181 9.88 -6.35 6.32
C VAL A 181 8.58 -5.71 5.83
N GLY A 182 7.46 -6.29 6.26
CA GLY A 182 6.12 -5.82 5.93
C GLY A 182 5.72 -6.02 4.46
N ASP A 183 4.48 -5.63 4.15
CA ASP A 183 3.87 -5.74 2.84
C ASP A 183 4.11 -4.49 2.00
N THR A 184 3.92 -4.57 0.69
CA THR A 184 4.14 -3.45 -0.24
C THR A 184 2.79 -2.95 -0.70
N ASP A 185 2.41 -1.73 -0.32
CA ASP A 185 1.13 -1.14 -0.72
C ASP A 185 1.18 -0.63 -2.16
N VAL A 186 2.33 -0.05 -2.56
CA VAL A 186 2.57 0.41 -3.93
C VAL A 186 4.05 0.33 -4.29
N GLU A 187 4.33 0.03 -5.55
CA GLU A 187 5.67 0.04 -6.15
C GLU A 187 5.64 0.79 -7.48
N VAL A 188 6.45 1.83 -7.59
CA VAL A 188 6.54 2.69 -8.78
C VAL A 188 7.99 2.84 -9.22
N THR A 189 8.22 2.71 -10.53
CA THR A 189 9.55 2.89 -11.12
C THR A 189 9.63 4.25 -11.81
N PHE A 190 10.56 5.11 -11.35
CA PHE A 190 10.84 6.40 -11.96
C PHE A 190 12.14 6.34 -12.78
N PRO A 191 12.09 6.53 -14.11
CA PRO A 191 13.32 6.67 -14.89
C PRO A 191 14.03 7.98 -14.51
N TYR A 192 15.36 7.95 -14.42
CA TYR A 192 16.15 9.15 -14.15
C TYR A 192 17.39 9.27 -15.04
N LYS A 193 17.86 10.51 -15.17
CA LYS A 193 19.12 10.88 -15.80
C LYS A 193 19.76 12.05 -15.07
N VAL A 194 21.03 11.89 -14.70
CA VAL A 194 21.90 12.99 -14.27
C VAL A 194 22.62 13.55 -15.49
N LEU A 195 22.46 14.85 -15.73
CA LEU A 195 22.96 15.58 -16.90
C LEU A 195 24.41 16.04 -16.75
#